data_AF-A0A9W4U439-F1
#
_entry.id   AF-A0A9W4U439-F1
#
_cell.length_a   1.000
_cell.length_b   1.000
_cell.length_c   1.000
_cell.angle_alpha   90.00
_cell.angle_beta   90.00
_cell.angle_gamma   90.00
#
_symmetry.space_group_name_H-M   'P 1'
#
loop_
_entity.id
_entity.type
_entity.pdbx_description
1 polymer ?
#
loop_
_entity_poly.entity_id
_entity_poly.type
_entity_poly.pdbx_seq_one_letter_code
_entity_poly.pdbx_strand_id
1 'polypeptide(L)'
;MPPIPSTTHTLIARLTALSDQNKAIQQLVQRLAKLDFQPGSQPLNGDEGDIRLELSAEIHETLKGVEEDLELVRQEVEDFLGVAAANTTTGFGSRRDRVKEGPRDSEKSRLAVLLARLTEDLKASRSQFRKAQLTAKHNADRAKLKERELLFSSLQSGSSTPSSTLRRKNNPQATEGEIVAQASSDVTGALRRTHQLMQQELSRSRFAQETLEQSTAALADLGEKYSDLNTLLSNSKALVTTLLKSQKSDTWYLETTFYILITTVIWLVFRRWLYGPISWFLVWPLKLVFRILFAVVPLGTSSAATTSVINPSQSSTSLIVQPSASGEIPKRPVVENSNRYVRVGGGGRGHPADSGPPQSLSQSVGQMAEQSAQASGESAQENLQQQKEPVVRGDGTVLQERQQPPNPKKKMWDESVESAKLEEQKQPEEKKERRKRDEL
;
A
#
# COMPACT_ATOMS: atom_id res chain seq x y z
N MET A 1 25.42 48.95 -14.08
CA MET A 1 24.82 47.60 -14.00
C MET A 1 24.39 47.37 -12.55
N PRO A 2 23.12 47.04 -12.28
CA PRO A 2 22.71 46.64 -10.94
C PRO A 2 23.43 45.34 -10.55
N PRO A 3 23.78 45.15 -9.26
CA PRO A 3 24.42 43.91 -8.82
C PRO A 3 23.44 42.74 -9.00
N ILE A 4 23.93 41.66 -9.61
CA ILE A 4 23.20 40.41 -9.77
C ILE A 4 22.82 39.93 -8.35
N PRO A 5 21.54 39.68 -8.04
CA PRO A 5 21.17 39.21 -6.71
C PRO A 5 21.89 37.89 -6.43
N SER A 6 22.46 37.73 -5.23
CA SER A 6 23.02 36.45 -4.82
C SER A 6 21.91 35.40 -4.80
N THR A 7 22.26 34.16 -5.13
CA THR A 7 21.32 33.02 -5.10
C THR A 7 20.65 32.85 -3.73
N THR A 8 21.32 33.27 -2.65
CA THR A 8 20.74 33.28 -1.30
C THR A 8 19.61 34.28 -1.18
N HIS A 9 19.75 35.50 -1.71
CA HIS A 9 18.68 36.51 -1.70
C HIS A 9 17.47 36.08 -2.53
N THR A 10 17.66 35.40 -3.66
CA THR A 10 16.55 34.90 -4.47
C THR A 10 15.77 33.78 -3.77
N LEU A 11 16.47 32.87 -3.08
CA LEU A 11 15.83 31.80 -2.29
C LEU A 11 15.07 32.36 -1.09
N ILE A 12 15.64 33.35 -0.38
CA ILE A 12 14.96 34.03 0.72
C ILE A 12 13.69 34.71 0.20
N ALA A 13 13.76 35.43 -0.93
CA ALA A 13 12.61 36.10 -1.51
C ALA A 13 11.48 35.12 -1.90
N ARG A 14 11.84 33.96 -2.48
CA ARG A 14 10.88 32.88 -2.79
C ARG A 14 10.26 32.29 -1.51
N LEU A 15 11.06 31.99 -0.49
CA LEU A 15 10.54 31.50 0.80
C LEU A 15 9.61 32.52 1.46
N THR A 16 9.92 33.81 1.40
CA THR A 16 9.03 34.85 1.92
C THR A 16 7.73 34.93 1.13
N ALA A 17 7.77 34.80 -0.19
CA ALA A 17 6.58 34.76 -1.03
C ALA A 17 5.69 33.54 -0.71
N LEU A 18 6.29 32.35 -0.53
CA LEU A 18 5.58 31.15 -0.08
C LEU A 18 4.97 31.34 1.32
N SER A 19 5.66 32.06 2.21
CA SER A 19 5.11 32.41 3.53
C SER A 19 3.86 33.28 3.42
N ASP A 20 3.84 34.22 2.49
CA ASP A 20 2.71 35.13 2.29
C ASP A 20 1.53 34.43 1.62
N GLN A 21 1.81 33.51 0.68
CA GLN A 21 0.80 32.62 0.11
C GLN A 21 0.18 31.70 1.17
N ASN A 22 0.98 31.14 2.09
CA ASN A 22 0.45 30.34 3.20
C ASN A 22 -0.45 31.19 4.13
N LYS A 23 -0.10 32.46 4.40
CA LYS A 23 -0.99 33.37 5.15
C LYS A 23 -2.31 33.61 4.41
N ALA A 24 -2.28 33.77 3.08
CA ALA A 24 -3.49 33.90 2.28
C ALA A 24 -4.37 32.63 2.37
N ILE A 25 -3.77 31.43 2.28
CA ILE A 25 -4.47 30.16 2.49
C ILE A 25 -5.11 30.10 3.87
N GLN A 26 -4.41 30.53 4.93
CA GLN A 26 -4.97 30.57 6.28
C GLN A 26 -6.19 31.50 6.37
N GLN A 27 -6.20 32.62 5.65
CA GLN A 27 -7.39 33.49 5.58
C GLN A 27 -8.55 32.81 4.86
N LEU A 28 -8.30 32.10 3.76
CA LEU A 28 -9.33 31.31 3.06
C LEU A 28 -9.86 30.16 3.92
N VAL A 29 -8.99 29.45 4.66
CA VAL A 29 -9.37 28.41 5.61
C VAL A 29 -10.26 28.97 6.73
N GLN A 30 -9.93 30.15 7.27
CA GLN A 30 -10.76 30.83 8.26
C GLN A 30 -12.11 31.26 7.67
N ARG A 31 -12.13 31.69 6.40
CA ARG A 31 -13.36 32.03 5.68
C ARG A 31 -14.24 30.80 5.49
N LEU A 32 -13.67 29.66 5.12
CA LEU A 32 -14.38 28.38 5.00
C LEU A 32 -14.96 27.94 6.34
N ALA A 33 -14.19 28.07 7.43
CA ALA A 33 -14.62 27.69 8.77
C ALA A 33 -15.79 28.56 9.28
N LYS A 34 -15.81 29.84 8.93
CA LYS A 34 -16.86 30.82 9.32
C LYS A 34 -18.03 30.88 8.33
N LEU A 35 -18.08 30.00 7.35
CA LEU A 35 -19.14 29.99 6.34
C LEU A 35 -20.42 29.44 6.97
N ASP A 36 -21.42 30.31 7.06
CA ASP A 36 -22.77 29.99 7.53
C ASP A 36 -23.74 29.94 6.35
N PHE A 37 -24.67 28.99 6.38
CA PHE A 37 -25.66 28.79 5.32
C PHE A 37 -27.04 29.23 5.82
N GLN A 38 -27.75 29.95 4.96
CA GLN A 38 -29.14 30.32 5.20
C GLN A 38 -30.05 29.17 4.72
N PRO A 39 -31.13 28.81 5.43
CA PRO A 39 -32.02 27.73 5.00
C PRO A 39 -32.57 28.02 3.59
N GLY A 40 -32.46 27.05 2.67
CA GLY A 40 -32.85 27.20 1.26
C GLY A 40 -31.80 27.85 0.33
N SER A 41 -30.62 28.26 0.80
CA SER A 41 -29.57 28.85 -0.05
C SER A 41 -28.62 27.82 -0.67
N GLN A 42 -28.82 26.52 -0.39
CA GLN A 42 -27.98 25.45 -0.89
C GLN A 42 -28.67 24.76 -2.09
N PRO A 43 -28.01 24.62 -3.24
CA PRO A 43 -28.59 23.91 -4.37
C PRO A 43 -28.90 22.45 -4.00
N LEU A 44 -30.06 21.94 -4.47
CA LEU A 44 -30.45 20.53 -4.26
C LEU A 44 -29.51 19.56 -5.00
N ASN A 45 -28.93 20.02 -6.11
CA ASN A 45 -27.95 19.27 -6.89
C ASN A 45 -26.55 19.65 -6.37
N GLY A 46 -25.88 18.72 -5.71
CA GLY A 46 -24.65 18.95 -4.96
C GLY A 46 -23.40 19.32 -5.79
N ASP A 47 -23.53 19.50 -7.10
CA ASP A 47 -22.40 19.57 -8.02
C ASP A 47 -22.14 20.97 -8.60
N GLU A 48 -23.10 21.91 -8.52
CA GLU A 48 -22.97 23.19 -9.24
C GLU A 48 -23.47 24.38 -8.38
N GLY A 49 -22.53 25.23 -7.96
CA GLY A 49 -22.80 26.50 -7.25
C GLY A 49 -22.71 26.47 -5.72
N ASP A 50 -22.28 25.37 -5.12
CA ASP A 50 -22.10 25.29 -3.66
C ASP A 50 -20.80 26.03 -3.27
N ILE A 51 -20.92 27.26 -2.74
CA ILE A 51 -19.79 28.16 -2.38
C ILE A 51 -18.75 27.44 -1.50
N ARG A 52 -19.19 26.51 -0.66
CA ARG A 52 -18.31 25.66 0.16
C ARG A 52 -17.40 24.76 -0.66
N LEU A 53 -17.94 24.14 -1.71
CA LEU A 53 -17.20 23.23 -2.57
C LEU A 53 -16.20 24.01 -3.42
N GLU A 54 -16.61 25.16 -3.96
CA GLU A 54 -15.72 26.06 -4.70
C GLU A 54 -14.56 26.54 -3.82
N LEU A 55 -14.86 27.10 -2.64
CA LEU A 55 -13.83 27.57 -1.71
C LEU A 55 -12.94 26.43 -1.21
N SER A 56 -13.51 25.24 -0.98
CA SER A 56 -12.72 24.06 -0.60
C SER A 56 -11.82 23.59 -1.73
N ALA A 57 -12.26 23.66 -2.99
CA ALA A 57 -11.47 23.29 -4.15
C ALA A 57 -10.34 24.30 -4.37
N GLU A 58 -10.62 25.59 -4.26
CA GLU A 58 -9.62 26.67 -4.34
C GLU A 58 -8.55 26.52 -3.26
N ILE A 59 -8.94 26.28 -2.00
CA ILE A 59 -7.98 26.05 -0.91
C ILE A 59 -7.15 24.79 -1.17
N HIS A 60 -7.77 23.71 -1.65
CA HIS A 60 -7.05 22.47 -1.90
C HIS A 60 -6.02 22.62 -3.03
N GLU A 61 -6.39 23.28 -4.13
CA GLU A 61 -5.49 23.52 -5.26
C GLU A 61 -4.36 24.47 -4.88
N THR A 62 -4.66 25.57 -4.19
CA THR A 62 -3.64 26.51 -3.71
C THR A 62 -2.69 25.88 -2.69
N LEU A 63 -3.20 25.05 -1.76
CA LEU A 63 -2.37 24.33 -0.80
C LEU A 63 -1.44 23.33 -1.49
N LYS A 64 -1.95 22.60 -2.49
CA LYS A 64 -1.16 21.66 -3.27
C LYS A 64 -0.06 22.37 -4.06
N GLY A 65 -0.37 23.49 -4.72
CA GLY A 65 0.62 24.30 -5.43
C GLY A 65 1.73 24.82 -4.52
N VAL A 66 1.39 25.31 -3.32
CA VAL A 66 2.41 25.79 -2.36
C VAL A 66 3.26 24.65 -1.80
N GLU A 67 2.70 23.44 -1.63
CA GLU A 67 3.46 22.24 -1.24
C GLU A 67 4.47 21.84 -2.32
N GLU A 68 4.06 21.80 -3.59
CA GLU A 68 4.93 21.50 -4.74
C GLU A 68 6.05 22.55 -4.87
N ASP A 69 5.73 23.84 -4.73
CA ASP A 69 6.71 24.93 -4.76
C ASP A 69 7.69 24.86 -3.58
N LEU A 70 7.23 24.47 -2.38
CA LEU A 70 8.13 24.25 -1.24
C LEU A 70 9.06 23.08 -1.53
N GLU A 71 8.57 21.96 -2.06
CA GLU A 71 9.43 20.83 -2.42
C GLU A 71 10.53 21.22 -3.40
N LEU A 72 10.20 22.04 -4.40
CA LEU A 72 11.17 22.59 -5.34
C LEU A 72 12.19 23.50 -4.64
N VAL A 73 11.75 24.46 -3.82
CA VAL A 73 12.66 25.34 -3.07
C VAL A 73 13.51 24.56 -2.08
N ARG A 74 12.97 23.48 -1.49
CA ARG A 74 13.72 22.58 -0.61
C ARG A 74 14.83 21.87 -1.37
N GLN A 75 14.55 21.39 -2.59
CA GLN A 75 15.57 20.80 -3.44
C GLN A 75 16.63 21.83 -3.83
N GLU A 76 16.23 23.04 -4.22
CA GLU A 76 17.17 24.13 -4.54
C GLU A 76 18.06 24.50 -3.33
N VAL A 77 17.50 24.50 -2.11
CA VAL A 77 18.25 24.74 -0.87
C VAL A 77 19.17 23.57 -0.56
N GLU A 78 18.72 22.32 -0.71
CA GLU A 78 19.55 21.13 -0.50
C GLU A 78 20.69 21.06 -1.53
N ASP A 79 20.45 21.40 -2.79
CA ASP A 79 21.49 21.51 -3.82
C ASP A 79 22.47 22.64 -3.45
N PHE A 80 21.99 23.79 -2.97
CA PHE A 80 22.84 24.89 -2.53
C PHE A 80 23.69 24.54 -1.29
N LEU A 81 23.16 23.72 -0.37
CA LEU A 81 23.87 23.21 0.81
C LEU A 81 24.81 22.05 0.45
N GLY A 82 24.38 21.14 -0.43
CA GLY A 82 25.07 19.92 -0.85
C GLY A 82 26.22 20.18 -1.84
N VAL A 83 26.10 21.17 -2.72
CA VAL A 83 27.21 21.66 -3.57
C VAL A 83 28.38 22.15 -2.71
N ALA A 84 28.13 22.63 -1.49
CA ALA A 84 29.20 22.97 -0.56
C ALA A 84 29.88 21.73 0.06
N ALA A 85 29.15 20.62 0.25
CA ALA A 85 29.71 19.37 0.76
C ALA A 85 30.51 18.59 -0.30
N ALA A 86 30.06 18.60 -1.56
CA ALA A 86 30.76 17.98 -2.68
C ALA A 86 32.11 18.65 -3.01
N ASN A 87 32.25 19.96 -2.75
CA ASN A 87 33.53 20.67 -2.89
C ASN A 87 34.55 20.35 -1.78
N THR A 88 34.20 19.52 -0.79
CA THR A 88 35.07 19.13 0.33
C THR A 88 35.63 17.71 0.23
N THR A 89 35.29 16.93 -0.80
CA THR A 89 35.71 15.52 -0.91
C THR A 89 37.04 15.30 -1.65
N THR A 90 37.72 16.36 -2.09
CA THR A 90 39.07 16.31 -2.70
C THR A 90 40.18 16.87 -1.81
N GLY A 91 40.04 16.84 -0.49
CA GLY A 91 41.03 17.37 0.44
C GLY A 91 41.14 16.59 1.74
N PHE A 92 42.16 15.73 1.82
CA PHE A 92 42.62 15.08 3.03
C PHE A 92 42.94 16.13 4.12
N GLY A 93 42.20 16.09 5.23
CA GLY A 93 42.56 16.76 6.49
C GLY A 93 42.02 18.18 6.68
N SER A 94 40.92 18.31 7.44
CA SER A 94 40.68 19.55 8.20
C SER A 94 39.89 19.27 9.49
N ARG A 95 40.60 18.77 10.51
CA ARG A 95 40.19 18.85 11.93
C ARG A 95 40.95 20.01 12.60
N ARG A 96 40.85 21.25 12.11
CA ARG A 96 41.42 22.40 12.84
C ARG A 96 40.97 23.79 12.39
N ASP A 97 39.78 23.99 11.85
CA ASP A 97 39.32 25.37 11.60
C ASP A 97 37.82 25.53 11.86
N ARG A 98 37.47 25.67 13.14
CA ARG A 98 36.11 25.86 13.65
C ARG A 98 35.84 27.32 14.06
N VAL A 99 36.69 28.26 13.62
CA VAL A 99 36.70 29.65 14.14
C VAL A 99 36.34 30.69 13.08
N LYS A 100 36.19 30.29 11.80
CA LYS A 100 35.74 31.20 10.75
C LYS A 100 34.35 30.81 10.24
N GLU A 101 33.36 30.91 11.13
CA GLU A 101 31.95 30.96 10.71
C GLU A 101 31.80 32.13 9.74
N GLY A 102 31.67 31.83 8.45
CA GLY A 102 31.55 32.86 7.43
C GLY A 102 30.15 33.49 7.44
N PRO A 103 29.98 34.73 6.94
CA PRO A 103 28.64 35.31 6.73
C PRO A 103 27.73 34.39 5.91
N ARG A 104 28.29 33.57 5.01
CA ARG A 104 27.57 32.58 4.19
C ARG A 104 26.96 31.43 5.00
N ASP A 105 27.60 31.00 6.08
CA ASP A 105 27.05 29.91 6.92
C ASP A 105 25.89 30.42 7.79
N SER A 106 25.94 31.70 8.17
CA SER A 106 24.82 32.38 8.84
C SER A 106 23.60 32.57 7.91
N GLU A 107 23.82 32.81 6.61
CA GLU A 107 22.74 32.90 5.61
C GLU A 107 22.10 31.53 5.36
N LYS A 108 22.92 30.47 5.28
CA LYS A 108 22.46 29.08 5.13
C LYS A 108 21.63 28.60 6.32
N SER A 109 22.08 28.88 7.55
CA SER A 109 21.32 28.51 8.75
C SER A 109 19.99 29.26 8.82
N ARG A 110 19.94 30.54 8.42
CA ARG A 110 18.69 31.31 8.29
C ARG A 110 17.73 30.68 7.27
N LEU A 111 18.23 30.28 6.10
CA LEU A 111 17.43 29.59 5.08
C LEU A 111 16.84 28.28 5.61
N ALA A 112 17.64 27.46 6.28
CA ALA A 112 17.19 26.20 6.87
C ALA A 112 16.12 26.41 7.95
N VAL A 113 16.27 27.43 8.81
CA VAL A 113 15.28 27.77 9.83
C VAL A 113 13.97 28.25 9.20
N LEU A 114 14.02 29.10 8.17
CA LEU A 114 12.84 29.57 7.46
C LEU A 114 12.10 28.43 6.76
N LEU A 115 12.85 27.52 6.11
CA LEU A 115 12.28 26.34 5.47
C LEU A 115 11.61 25.42 6.49
N ALA A 116 12.30 25.10 7.60
CA ALA A 116 11.74 24.25 8.65
C ALA A 116 10.45 24.84 9.21
N ARG A 117 10.43 26.15 9.49
CA ARG A 117 9.23 26.86 9.94
C ARG A 117 8.09 26.77 8.92
N LEU A 118 8.35 27.01 7.64
CA LEU A 118 7.34 26.95 6.60
C LEU A 118 6.77 25.55 6.40
N THR A 119 7.60 24.51 6.51
CA THR A 119 7.11 23.12 6.44
C THR A 119 6.15 22.79 7.59
N GLU A 120 6.42 23.31 8.78
CA GLU A 120 5.53 23.13 9.93
C GLU A 120 4.25 23.95 9.79
N ASP A 121 4.36 25.21 9.34
CA ASP A 121 3.22 26.07 9.08
C ASP A 121 2.29 25.49 8.01
N LEU A 122 2.82 24.83 6.96
CA LEU A 122 1.99 24.14 5.96
C LEU A 122 1.29 22.91 6.53
N LYS A 123 1.97 22.07 7.33
CA LYS A 123 1.32 20.94 8.02
C LYS A 123 0.20 21.42 8.92
N ALA A 124 0.42 22.50 9.66
CA ALA A 124 -0.60 23.13 10.50
C ALA A 124 -1.78 23.64 9.66
N SER A 125 -1.51 24.31 8.54
CA SER A 125 -2.57 24.79 7.62
C SER A 125 -3.42 23.65 7.05
N ARG A 126 -2.82 22.50 6.72
CA ARG A 126 -3.52 21.31 6.22
C ARG A 126 -4.42 20.68 7.28
N SER A 127 -3.94 20.63 8.52
CA SER A 127 -4.74 20.19 9.67
C SER A 127 -5.93 21.13 9.92
N GLN A 128 -5.69 22.44 9.86
CA GLN A 128 -6.73 23.47 10.01
C GLN A 128 -7.76 23.40 8.87
N PHE A 129 -7.32 23.18 7.63
CA PHE A 129 -8.21 23.01 6.49
C PHE A 129 -9.17 21.84 6.65
N ARG A 130 -8.67 20.67 7.08
CA ARG A 130 -9.54 19.50 7.37
C ARG A 130 -10.58 19.81 8.44
N LYS A 131 -10.18 20.53 9.50
CA LYS A 131 -11.12 20.98 10.54
C LYS A 131 -12.15 21.95 9.97
N ALA A 132 -11.72 22.92 9.16
CA ALA A 132 -12.59 23.90 8.51
C ALA A 132 -13.60 23.25 7.55
N GLN A 133 -13.19 22.22 6.81
CA GLN A 133 -14.09 21.44 5.95
C GLN A 133 -15.18 20.74 6.78
N LEU A 134 -14.80 20.13 7.90
CA LEU A 134 -15.76 19.47 8.79
C LEU A 134 -16.73 20.47 9.43
N THR A 135 -16.25 21.63 9.88
CA THR A 135 -17.13 22.68 10.42
C THR A 135 -18.07 23.23 9.37
N ALA A 136 -17.59 23.49 8.15
CA ALA A 136 -18.42 23.96 7.05
C ALA A 136 -19.47 22.91 6.63
N LYS A 137 -19.11 21.63 6.64
CA LYS A 137 -20.06 20.53 6.42
C LYS A 137 -21.13 20.51 7.51
N HIS A 138 -20.72 20.59 8.78
CA HIS A 138 -21.66 20.59 9.90
C HIS A 138 -22.60 21.80 9.88
N ASN A 139 -22.10 22.98 9.51
CA ASN A 139 -22.91 24.18 9.33
C ASN A 139 -23.95 24.02 8.20
N ALA A 140 -23.55 23.40 7.08
CA ALA A 140 -24.47 23.09 5.98
C ALA A 140 -25.56 22.10 6.41
N ASP A 141 -25.18 21.02 7.10
CA ASP A 141 -26.12 20.01 7.59
C ASP A 141 -27.10 20.64 8.60
N ARG A 142 -26.62 21.51 9.49
CA ARG A 142 -27.46 22.26 10.42
C ARG A 142 -28.45 23.18 9.70
N ALA A 143 -28.04 23.81 8.59
CA ALA A 143 -28.94 24.65 7.80
C ALA A 143 -30.02 23.82 7.10
N LYS A 144 -29.68 22.65 6.54
CA LYS A 144 -30.64 21.71 5.95
C LYS A 144 -31.66 21.21 6.97
N LEU A 145 -31.22 20.91 8.20
CA LEU A 145 -32.12 20.51 9.28
C LEU A 145 -33.10 21.62 9.63
N LYS A 146 -32.63 22.88 9.74
CA LYS A 146 -33.49 24.03 9.98
C LYS A 146 -34.51 24.24 8.87
N GLU A 147 -34.11 24.08 7.60
CA GLU A 147 -35.04 24.13 6.47
C GLU A 147 -36.13 23.06 6.60
N ARG A 148 -35.73 21.83 6.91
CA ARG A 148 -36.68 20.73 7.13
C ARG A 148 -37.65 21.03 8.27
N GLU A 149 -37.15 21.56 9.39
CA GLU A 149 -37.98 21.98 10.53
C GLU A 149 -38.93 23.11 10.15
N LEU A 150 -38.50 24.09 9.35
CA LEU A 150 -39.36 25.16 8.85
C LEU A 150 -40.47 24.62 7.95
N LEU A 151 -40.17 23.68 7.05
CA LEU A 151 -41.17 23.01 6.20
C LEU A 151 -42.14 22.16 7.03
N PHE A 152 -41.66 21.43 8.04
CA PHE A 152 -42.56 20.68 8.93
C PHE A 152 -43.42 21.61 9.78
N SER A 153 -42.86 22.72 10.27
CA SER A 153 -43.62 23.72 11.03
C SER A 153 -44.68 24.42 10.19
N SER A 154 -44.41 24.68 8.90
CA SER A 154 -45.39 25.28 7.99
C SER A 154 -46.53 24.31 7.68
N LEU A 155 -46.23 23.01 7.55
CA LEU A 155 -47.23 21.94 7.41
C LEU A 155 -48.08 21.76 8.68
N GLN A 156 -47.46 21.83 9.86
CA GLN A 156 -48.15 21.63 11.15
C GLN A 156 -48.95 22.87 11.59
N SER A 157 -48.53 24.07 11.18
CA SER A 157 -49.19 25.33 11.55
C SER A 157 -50.43 25.65 10.69
N GLY A 158 -50.81 24.79 9.73
CA GLY A 158 -52.10 24.87 9.04
C GLY A 158 -52.35 26.11 8.18
N SER A 159 -51.33 26.94 7.95
CA SER A 159 -51.43 28.11 7.08
C SER A 159 -51.28 27.69 5.61
N SER A 160 -52.43 27.47 4.95
CA SER A 160 -52.70 27.56 3.49
C SER A 160 -51.67 28.41 2.72
N THR A 161 -51.10 28.11 1.55
CA THR A 161 -51.36 27.23 0.36
C THR A 161 -50.19 27.48 -0.65
N PRO A 162 -49.99 26.78 -1.80
CA PRO A 162 -50.93 25.97 -2.58
C PRO A 162 -50.39 24.60 -3.05
N SER A 163 -51.17 23.53 -2.88
CA SER A 163 -51.38 22.52 -3.93
C SER A 163 -52.53 21.61 -3.49
N SER A 164 -53.71 21.99 -3.93
CA SER A 164 -54.94 21.23 -3.81
C SER A 164 -54.90 20.03 -4.77
N THR A 165 -54.72 18.81 -4.28
CA THR A 165 -55.09 17.62 -5.07
C THR A 165 -55.70 16.47 -4.29
N LEU A 166 -55.61 16.44 -2.96
CA LEU A 166 -55.98 15.23 -2.21
C LEU A 166 -57.27 15.28 -1.37
N ARG A 167 -58.03 16.38 -1.37
CA ARG A 167 -59.36 16.40 -0.76
C ARG A 167 -60.45 16.06 -1.78
N ARG A 168 -60.47 14.81 -2.22
CA ARG A 168 -61.60 14.24 -2.95
C ARG A 168 -62.69 13.87 -1.93
N LYS A 169 -63.71 14.72 -1.87
CA LYS A 169 -64.89 14.59 -1.00
C LYS A 169 -65.84 13.59 -1.65
N ASN A 170 -65.97 12.38 -1.08
CA ASN A 170 -67.02 11.43 -1.45
C ASN A 170 -68.39 12.05 -1.15
N ASN A 171 -69.21 12.22 -2.19
CA ASN A 171 -70.57 12.70 -2.09
C ASN A 171 -71.53 11.49 -2.05
N PRO A 172 -72.24 11.21 -0.95
CA PRO A 172 -73.06 10.01 -0.79
C PRO A 172 -74.45 10.08 -1.46
N GLN A 173 -74.66 11.00 -2.41
CA GLN A 173 -75.96 11.30 -3.05
C GLN A 173 -75.89 11.21 -4.59
N ALA A 174 -75.00 10.38 -5.13
CA ALA A 174 -74.91 10.17 -6.59
C ALA A 174 -75.99 9.18 -7.04
N THR A 175 -76.77 9.58 -8.04
CA THR A 175 -77.80 8.73 -8.67
C THR A 175 -77.16 7.56 -9.42
N GLU A 176 -77.84 6.42 -9.55
CA GLU A 176 -77.25 5.19 -10.14
C GLU A 176 -76.64 5.40 -11.54
N GLY A 177 -77.23 6.28 -12.36
CA GLY A 177 -76.67 6.66 -13.67
C GLY A 177 -75.37 7.47 -13.58
N GLU A 178 -75.21 8.30 -12.56
CA GLU A 178 -73.98 9.05 -12.29
C GLU A 178 -72.87 8.13 -11.76
N ILE A 179 -73.22 7.12 -10.97
CA ILE A 179 -72.27 6.10 -10.48
C ILE A 179 -71.74 5.26 -11.65
N VAL A 180 -72.59 4.86 -12.61
CA VAL A 180 -72.16 4.10 -13.79
C VAL A 180 -71.31 4.96 -14.74
N ALA A 181 -71.67 6.23 -14.95
CA ALA A 181 -70.87 7.17 -15.74
C ALA A 181 -69.51 7.47 -15.07
N GLN A 182 -69.50 7.63 -13.75
CA GLN A 182 -68.29 7.83 -12.95
C GLN A 182 -67.40 6.59 -12.94
N ALA A 183 -67.97 5.39 -12.82
CA ALA A 183 -67.24 4.13 -12.93
C ALA A 183 -66.61 3.97 -14.32
N SER A 184 -67.32 4.33 -15.39
CA SER A 184 -66.80 4.31 -16.76
C SER A 184 -65.67 5.34 -16.96
N SER A 185 -65.81 6.51 -16.34
CA SER A 185 -64.77 7.56 -16.30
C SER A 185 -63.54 7.10 -15.51
N ASP A 186 -63.73 6.40 -14.39
CA ASP A 186 -62.66 5.88 -13.55
C ASP A 186 -61.94 4.70 -14.23
N VAL A 187 -62.64 3.82 -14.96
CA VAL A 187 -62.02 2.79 -15.80
C VAL A 187 -61.22 3.42 -16.92
N THR A 188 -61.75 4.44 -17.59
CA THR A 188 -61.02 5.18 -18.63
C THR A 188 -59.81 5.92 -18.06
N GLY A 189 -59.94 6.47 -16.85
CA GLY A 189 -58.85 7.09 -16.10
C GLY A 189 -57.79 6.08 -15.64
N ALA A 190 -58.20 4.88 -15.26
CA ALA A 190 -57.31 3.79 -14.90
C ALA A 190 -56.52 3.31 -16.12
N LEU A 191 -57.16 3.10 -17.27
CA LEU A 191 -56.49 2.74 -18.53
C LEU A 191 -55.49 3.82 -19.00
N ARG A 192 -55.83 5.10 -18.85
CA ARG A 192 -54.87 6.18 -19.13
C ARG A 192 -53.69 6.16 -18.17
N ARG A 193 -53.90 5.90 -16.89
CA ARG A 193 -52.80 5.75 -15.91
C ARG A 193 -51.94 4.53 -16.19
N THR A 194 -52.52 3.39 -16.56
CA THR A 194 -51.73 2.18 -16.90
C THR A 194 -50.92 2.42 -18.16
N HIS A 195 -51.46 3.12 -19.16
CA HIS A 195 -50.71 3.53 -20.34
C HIS A 195 -49.54 4.47 -19.98
N GLN A 196 -49.77 5.48 -19.13
CA GLN A 196 -48.72 6.36 -18.65
C GLN A 196 -47.64 5.60 -17.86
N LEU A 197 -48.03 4.66 -17.00
CA LEU A 197 -47.11 3.78 -16.28
C LEU A 197 -46.31 2.88 -17.23
N MET A 198 -46.95 2.32 -18.26
CA MET A 198 -46.28 1.49 -19.25
C MET A 198 -45.25 2.31 -20.05
N GLN A 199 -45.60 3.54 -20.44
CA GLN A 199 -44.64 4.46 -21.09
C GLN A 199 -43.48 4.82 -20.16
N GLN A 200 -43.76 5.05 -18.88
CA GLN A 200 -42.74 5.35 -17.87
C GLN A 200 -41.80 4.15 -17.65
N GLU A 201 -42.34 2.94 -17.47
CA GLU A 201 -41.53 1.72 -17.31
C GLU A 201 -40.74 1.39 -18.58
N LEU A 202 -41.28 1.65 -19.77
CA LEU A 202 -40.52 1.53 -21.02
C LEU A 202 -39.36 2.52 -21.08
N SER A 203 -39.56 3.79 -20.71
CA SER A 203 -38.47 4.79 -20.64
C SER A 203 -37.41 4.40 -19.60
N ARG A 204 -37.84 3.84 -18.46
CA ARG A 204 -36.97 3.35 -17.40
C ARG A 204 -36.16 2.12 -17.85
N SER A 205 -36.78 1.21 -18.59
CA SER A 205 -36.10 0.05 -19.17
C SER A 205 -35.07 0.45 -20.22
N ARG A 206 -35.38 1.44 -21.06
CA ARG A 206 -34.43 2.01 -22.02
C ARG A 206 -33.22 2.64 -21.33
N PHE A 207 -33.45 3.42 -20.28
CA PHE A 207 -32.35 3.97 -19.47
C PHE A 207 -31.52 2.86 -18.81
N ALA A 208 -32.16 1.83 -18.25
CA ALA A 208 -31.45 0.69 -17.67
C ALA A 208 -30.59 -0.04 -18.73
N GLN A 209 -31.11 -0.25 -19.93
CA GLN A 209 -30.35 -0.82 -21.05
C GLN A 209 -29.14 0.03 -21.42
N GLU A 210 -29.32 1.35 -21.54
CA GLU A 210 -28.23 2.28 -21.85
C GLU A 210 -27.16 2.28 -20.74
N THR A 211 -27.55 2.23 -19.47
CA THR A 211 -26.59 2.12 -18.36
C THR A 211 -25.84 0.79 -18.35
N LEU A 212 -26.50 -0.32 -18.70
CA LEU A 212 -25.84 -1.62 -18.81
C LEU A 212 -24.86 -1.64 -19.98
N GLU A 213 -25.23 -1.05 -21.12
CA GLU A 213 -24.36 -0.91 -22.28
C GLU A 213 -23.14 -0.04 -21.97
N GLN A 214 -23.34 1.11 -21.32
CA GLN A 214 -22.25 1.97 -20.83
C GLN A 214 -21.36 1.23 -19.83
N SER A 215 -21.93 0.46 -18.90
CA SER A 215 -21.14 -0.33 -17.95
C SER A 215 -20.33 -1.43 -18.64
N THR A 216 -20.87 -2.03 -19.70
CA THR A 216 -20.19 -3.05 -20.50
C THR A 216 -19.05 -2.43 -21.31
N ALA A 217 -19.28 -1.24 -21.90
CA ALA A 217 -18.25 -0.48 -22.58
C ALA A 217 -17.12 -0.06 -21.62
N ALA A 218 -17.47 0.40 -20.42
CA ALA A 218 -16.48 0.73 -19.38
C ALA A 218 -15.67 -0.51 -18.94
N LEU A 219 -16.29 -1.69 -18.83
CA LEU A 219 -15.59 -2.94 -18.55
C LEU A 219 -14.66 -3.36 -19.70
N ALA A 220 -15.05 -3.12 -20.94
CA ALA A 220 -14.19 -3.35 -22.10
C ALA A 220 -12.97 -2.42 -22.11
N ASP A 221 -13.16 -1.12 -21.85
CA ASP A 221 -12.09 -0.12 -21.71
C ASP A 221 -11.13 -0.46 -20.55
N LEU A 222 -11.66 -0.91 -19.41
CA LEU A 222 -10.84 -1.46 -18.32
C LEU A 222 -10.02 -2.68 -18.79
N GLY A 223 -10.62 -3.59 -19.55
CA GLY A 223 -9.91 -4.75 -20.13
C GLY A 223 -8.76 -4.34 -21.05
N GLU A 224 -8.97 -3.33 -21.90
CA GLU A 224 -7.94 -2.76 -22.76
C GLU A 224 -6.81 -2.13 -21.93
N LYS A 225 -7.15 -1.32 -20.92
CA LYS A 225 -6.17 -0.73 -19.99
C LYS A 225 -5.36 -1.79 -19.24
N TYR A 226 -5.97 -2.89 -18.82
CA TYR A 226 -5.24 -4.00 -18.20
C TYR A 226 -4.31 -4.72 -19.18
N SER A 227 -4.73 -4.86 -20.44
CA SER A 227 -3.87 -5.39 -21.51
C SER A 227 -2.65 -4.49 -21.72
N ASP A 228 -2.88 -3.19 -21.85
CA ASP A 228 -1.81 -2.19 -21.99
C ASP A 228 -0.86 -2.21 -20.80
N LEU A 229 -1.38 -2.26 -19.57
CA LEU A 229 -0.56 -2.39 -18.36
C LEU A 229 0.29 -3.67 -18.38
N ASN A 230 -0.22 -4.78 -18.89
CA ASN A 230 0.54 -6.02 -19.02
C ASN A 230 1.65 -5.88 -20.08
N THR A 231 1.40 -5.18 -21.19
CA THR A 231 2.45 -4.87 -22.17
C THR A 231 3.53 -3.97 -21.56
N LEU A 232 3.15 -2.93 -20.82
CA LEU A 232 4.08 -2.05 -20.11
C LEU A 232 4.88 -2.81 -19.04
N LEU A 233 4.24 -3.70 -18.28
CA LEU A 233 4.94 -4.53 -17.31
C LEU A 233 5.93 -5.46 -18.00
N SER A 234 5.55 -6.10 -19.10
CA SER A 234 6.44 -6.98 -19.85
C SER A 234 7.63 -6.23 -20.43
N ASN A 235 7.43 -5.01 -20.94
CA ASN A 235 8.48 -4.11 -21.39
C ASN A 235 9.39 -3.68 -20.23
N SER A 236 8.83 -3.28 -19.09
CA SER A 236 9.61 -2.94 -17.90
C SER A 236 10.42 -4.14 -17.40
N LYS A 237 9.87 -5.35 -17.46
CA LYS A 237 10.57 -6.58 -17.09
C LYS A 237 11.70 -6.87 -18.07
N ALA A 238 11.49 -6.67 -19.36
CA ALA A 238 12.55 -6.77 -20.36
C ALA A 238 13.68 -5.76 -20.08
N LEU A 239 13.34 -4.52 -19.75
CA LEU A 239 14.32 -3.49 -19.38
C LEU A 239 15.06 -3.81 -18.07
N VAL A 240 14.36 -4.25 -17.03
CA VAL A 240 14.98 -4.65 -15.76
C VAL A 240 15.86 -5.89 -15.95
N THR A 241 15.42 -6.87 -16.75
CA THR A 241 16.23 -8.07 -17.03
C THR A 241 17.46 -7.75 -17.88
N THR A 242 17.37 -6.82 -18.83
CA THR A 242 18.55 -6.36 -19.59
C THR A 242 19.51 -5.57 -18.71
N LEU A 243 19.02 -4.68 -17.84
CA LEU A 243 19.85 -3.98 -16.86
C LEU A 243 20.53 -4.94 -15.88
N LEU A 244 19.77 -5.86 -15.27
CA LEU A 244 20.33 -6.86 -14.37
C LEU A 244 21.31 -7.79 -15.07
N LYS A 245 21.06 -8.15 -16.34
CA LYS A 245 21.99 -8.95 -17.13
C LYS A 245 23.27 -8.18 -17.44
N SER A 246 23.17 -6.88 -17.74
CA SER A 246 24.32 -5.99 -17.97
C SER A 246 25.15 -5.79 -16.70
N GLN A 247 24.50 -5.53 -15.56
CA GLN A 247 25.19 -5.38 -14.27
C GLN A 247 25.85 -6.68 -13.83
N LYS A 248 25.20 -7.83 -14.06
CA LYS A 248 25.80 -9.14 -13.78
C LYS A 248 27.02 -9.43 -14.64
N SER A 249 27.01 -9.10 -15.94
CA SER A 249 28.20 -9.30 -16.77
C SER A 249 29.37 -8.45 -16.29
N ASP A 250 29.12 -7.20 -15.89
CA ASP A 250 30.17 -6.30 -15.40
C ASP A 250 30.77 -6.79 -14.07
N THR A 251 29.91 -7.23 -13.14
CA THR A 251 30.34 -7.80 -11.86
C THR A 251 31.20 -9.05 -12.07
N TRP A 252 30.88 -9.88 -13.08
CA TRP A 252 31.65 -11.08 -13.38
C TRP A 252 33.04 -10.77 -13.96
N TYR A 253 33.18 -9.73 -14.79
CA TYR A 253 34.48 -9.28 -15.30
C TYR A 253 35.37 -8.69 -14.21
N LEU A 254 34.80 -7.87 -13.31
CA LEU A 254 35.53 -7.31 -12.18
C LEU A 254 35.98 -8.44 -11.24
N GLU A 255 35.10 -9.41 -10.96
CA GLU A 255 35.40 -10.57 -10.13
C GLU A 255 36.53 -11.42 -10.73
N THR A 256 36.47 -11.77 -12.02
CA THR A 256 37.55 -12.54 -12.68
C THR A 256 38.88 -11.77 -12.70
N THR A 257 38.84 -10.45 -12.94
CA THR A 257 40.05 -9.61 -12.93
C THR A 257 40.66 -9.51 -11.53
N PHE A 258 39.82 -9.41 -10.49
CA PHE A 258 40.25 -9.39 -9.10
C PHE A 258 40.89 -10.72 -8.67
N TYR A 259 40.33 -11.87 -9.07
CA TYR A 259 40.96 -13.17 -8.82
C TYR A 259 42.31 -13.30 -9.51
N ILE A 260 42.43 -12.91 -10.80
CA ILE A 260 43.71 -12.93 -11.51
C ILE A 260 44.74 -12.02 -10.81
N LEU A 261 44.33 -10.83 -10.38
CA LEU A 261 45.18 -9.91 -9.60
C LEU A 261 45.64 -10.58 -8.31
N ILE A 262 44.73 -11.15 -7.51
CA ILE A 262 45.09 -11.88 -6.29
C ILE A 262 46.05 -13.03 -6.59
N THR A 263 45.79 -13.83 -7.63
CA THR A 263 46.67 -14.94 -8.02
C THR A 263 48.06 -14.44 -8.38
N THR A 264 48.19 -13.32 -9.11
CA THR A 264 49.50 -12.74 -9.44
C THR A 264 50.21 -12.14 -8.23
N VAL A 265 49.49 -11.50 -7.31
CA VAL A 265 50.05 -10.98 -6.05
C VAL A 265 50.51 -12.13 -5.16
N ILE A 266 49.69 -13.17 -4.98
CA ILE A 266 50.06 -14.40 -4.26
C ILE A 266 51.30 -15.03 -4.89
N TRP A 267 51.36 -15.11 -6.22
CA TRP A 267 52.52 -15.63 -6.93
C TRP A 267 53.77 -14.77 -6.71
N LEU A 268 53.64 -13.44 -6.72
CA LEU A 268 54.74 -12.52 -6.43
C LEU A 268 55.19 -12.61 -4.99
N VAL A 269 54.29 -12.69 -4.01
CA VAL A 269 54.63 -12.90 -2.60
C VAL A 269 55.32 -14.25 -2.41
N PHE A 270 54.81 -15.30 -3.03
CA PHE A 270 55.45 -16.62 -3.03
C PHE A 270 56.85 -16.57 -3.63
N ARG A 271 57.01 -15.91 -4.79
CA ARG A 271 58.29 -15.80 -5.49
C ARG A 271 59.30 -14.88 -4.79
N ARG A 272 58.83 -13.75 -4.25
CA ARG A 272 59.68 -12.67 -3.72
C ARG A 272 60.00 -12.89 -2.24
N TRP A 273 58.98 -13.24 -1.45
CA TRP A 273 59.08 -13.28 0.01
C TRP A 273 59.20 -14.70 0.56
N LEU A 274 58.58 -15.71 -0.06
CA LEU A 274 58.85 -17.08 0.34
C LEU A 274 60.17 -17.57 -0.28
N TYR A 275 60.39 -17.46 -1.59
CA TYR A 275 61.52 -18.16 -2.22
C TYR A 275 62.93 -17.78 -1.71
N GLY A 276 63.18 -16.51 -1.37
CA GLY A 276 64.49 -16.08 -0.84
C GLY A 276 64.70 -16.45 0.64
N PRO A 277 63.90 -15.87 1.57
CA PRO A 277 63.98 -16.14 2.99
C PRO A 277 63.72 -17.59 3.38
N ILE A 278 62.79 -18.33 2.75
CA ILE A 278 62.61 -19.77 3.03
C ILE A 278 63.74 -20.59 2.43
N SER A 279 64.33 -20.22 1.29
CA SER A 279 65.56 -20.88 0.85
C SER A 279 66.67 -20.71 1.90
N TRP A 280 66.84 -19.51 2.45
CA TRP A 280 67.78 -19.28 3.55
C TRP A 280 67.38 -20.04 4.83
N PHE A 281 66.15 -19.90 5.30
CA PHE A 281 65.65 -20.54 6.53
C PHE A 281 65.49 -22.07 6.43
N LEU A 282 65.38 -22.66 5.23
CA LEU A 282 65.25 -24.11 5.07
C LEU A 282 66.59 -24.75 4.69
N VAL A 283 67.35 -24.15 3.77
CA VAL A 283 68.65 -24.70 3.32
C VAL A 283 69.76 -24.41 4.31
N TRP A 284 69.78 -23.26 5.00
CA TRP A 284 70.84 -22.91 5.94
C TRP A 284 70.84 -23.79 7.21
N PRO A 285 69.72 -24.03 7.92
CA PRO A 285 69.73 -24.97 9.04
C PRO A 285 69.86 -26.42 8.58
N LEU A 286 69.35 -26.81 7.40
CA LEU A 286 69.59 -28.14 6.86
C LEU A 286 71.08 -28.36 6.54
N LYS A 287 71.77 -27.36 5.96
CA LYS A 287 73.24 -27.40 5.77
C LYS A 287 74.01 -27.38 7.09
N LEU A 288 73.52 -26.67 8.10
CA LEU A 288 74.13 -26.64 9.43
C LEU A 288 73.98 -28.00 10.11
N VAL A 289 72.80 -28.61 10.04
CA VAL A 289 72.51 -29.96 10.53
C VAL A 289 73.30 -30.99 9.72
N PHE A 290 73.43 -30.87 8.40
CA PHE A 290 74.31 -31.73 7.60
C PHE A 290 75.79 -31.53 7.95
N ARG A 291 76.26 -30.31 8.23
CA ARG A 291 77.63 -30.06 8.73
C ARG A 291 77.84 -30.64 10.11
N ILE A 292 76.86 -30.62 10.99
CA ILE A 292 76.94 -31.20 12.34
C ILE A 292 76.89 -32.74 12.26
N LEU A 293 75.97 -33.31 11.47
CA LEU A 293 75.87 -34.75 11.21
C LEU A 293 77.11 -35.30 10.48
N PHE A 294 77.71 -34.53 9.57
CA PHE A 294 78.92 -34.93 8.83
C PHE A 294 80.23 -34.63 9.61
N ALA A 295 80.24 -33.69 10.56
CA ALA A 295 81.39 -33.40 11.42
C ALA A 295 81.45 -34.25 12.71
N VAL A 296 80.36 -34.92 13.07
CA VAL A 296 80.27 -35.83 14.25
C VAL A 296 80.38 -37.31 13.84
N VAL A 297 80.85 -37.61 12.63
CA VAL A 297 81.22 -38.98 12.23
C VAL A 297 82.73 -39.06 12.00
N PRO A 298 83.48 -39.77 12.86
CA PRO A 298 84.86 -40.17 12.57
C PRO A 298 84.84 -41.28 11.52
N LEU A 299 85.35 -40.92 10.34
CA LEU A 299 86.03 -41.67 9.27
C LEU A 299 86.20 -43.21 9.38
N GLY A 300 85.86 -43.94 8.31
CA GLY A 300 86.27 -45.34 8.11
C GLY A 300 85.79 -46.02 6.82
N THR A 301 86.49 -45.76 5.70
CA THR A 301 86.70 -46.58 4.47
C THR A 301 85.86 -47.85 4.25
N SER A 302 85.11 -47.99 3.16
CA SER A 302 85.50 -48.58 1.85
C SER A 302 84.19 -48.77 1.05
N SER A 303 84.08 -48.82 -0.28
CA SER A 303 85.01 -49.02 -1.37
C SER A 303 84.39 -48.51 -2.68
N ALA A 304 85.28 -48.04 -3.54
CA ALA A 304 85.27 -47.94 -5.00
C ALA A 304 84.01 -48.23 -5.85
N ALA A 305 83.81 -47.30 -6.79
CA ALA A 305 83.48 -47.49 -8.21
C ALA A 305 82.02 -47.85 -8.56
N THR A 306 81.38 -47.37 -9.63
CA THR A 306 81.83 -46.80 -10.91
C THR A 306 80.74 -45.85 -11.44
N THR A 307 81.21 -44.91 -12.25
CA THR A 307 80.50 -44.19 -13.32
C THR A 307 79.41 -44.98 -14.06
N SER A 308 78.26 -44.36 -14.30
CA SER A 308 77.66 -44.31 -15.64
C SER A 308 76.63 -43.19 -15.77
N VAL A 309 76.54 -42.72 -17.00
CA VAL A 309 75.97 -41.47 -17.51
C VAL A 309 74.59 -41.79 -18.11
N ILE A 310 73.77 -40.75 -18.39
CA ILE A 310 72.64 -40.73 -19.37
C ILE A 310 71.34 -41.34 -18.78
N ASN A 311 70.14 -40.73 -18.74
CA ASN A 311 69.40 -39.87 -19.68
C ASN A 311 68.18 -39.21 -18.94
N PRO A 312 67.60 -38.10 -19.43
CA PRO A 312 66.38 -37.52 -18.88
C PRO A 312 65.13 -38.14 -19.53
N SER A 313 64.28 -38.82 -18.75
CA SER A 313 62.94 -39.21 -19.21
C SER A 313 61.94 -38.08 -18.99
N GLN A 314 61.71 -37.39 -20.09
CA GLN A 314 60.45 -36.77 -20.54
C GLN A 314 59.23 -36.94 -19.62
N SER A 315 58.67 -35.82 -19.17
CA SER A 315 57.28 -35.72 -18.78
C SER A 315 56.40 -35.76 -20.04
N SER A 316 55.89 -36.94 -20.37
CA SER A 316 54.83 -37.10 -21.38
C SER A 316 53.51 -36.57 -20.80
N THR A 317 53.00 -35.53 -21.46
CA THR A 317 51.63 -35.05 -21.32
C THR A 317 50.66 -36.12 -21.83
N SER A 318 49.97 -36.82 -20.94
CA SER A 318 48.80 -37.63 -21.32
C SER A 318 47.54 -36.77 -21.22
N LEU A 319 47.14 -36.26 -22.38
CA LEU A 319 45.85 -35.62 -22.61
C LEU A 319 44.80 -36.75 -22.65
N ILE A 320 44.14 -37.00 -21.52
CA ILE A 320 42.98 -37.90 -21.48
C ILE A 320 41.78 -37.11 -22.00
N VAL A 321 41.49 -37.32 -23.29
CA VAL A 321 40.25 -36.93 -23.95
C VAL A 321 39.16 -37.85 -23.41
N GLN A 322 38.24 -37.30 -22.61
CA GLN A 322 36.97 -37.97 -22.34
C GLN A 322 36.12 -37.91 -23.62
N PRO A 323 35.65 -39.05 -24.16
CA PRO A 323 34.73 -39.04 -25.27
C PRO A 323 33.39 -38.48 -24.81
N SER A 324 32.97 -37.47 -25.57
CA SER A 324 31.65 -36.88 -25.63
C SER A 324 30.51 -37.90 -25.67
N ALA A 325 29.46 -37.59 -24.91
CA ALA A 325 28.06 -37.84 -25.23
C ALA A 325 27.60 -39.31 -25.39
N SER A 326 27.19 -39.90 -24.27
CA SER A 326 26.14 -40.92 -24.24
C SER A 326 25.29 -40.75 -22.97
N GLY A 327 24.54 -39.65 -22.94
CA GLY A 327 23.55 -39.37 -21.88
C GLY A 327 22.30 -38.78 -22.53
N GLU A 328 21.23 -39.56 -22.52
CA GLU A 328 19.92 -39.24 -23.07
C GLU A 328 19.35 -37.94 -22.46
N ILE A 329 18.62 -37.18 -23.29
CA ILE A 329 18.04 -35.89 -22.93
C ILE A 329 17.04 -36.11 -21.77
N PRO A 330 17.19 -35.43 -20.61
CA PRO A 330 16.22 -35.55 -19.54
C PRO A 330 14.88 -34.97 -20.01
N LYS A 331 13.89 -35.85 -20.19
CA LYS A 331 12.50 -35.46 -20.39
C LYS A 331 12.01 -34.81 -19.10
N ARG A 332 11.67 -33.52 -19.18
CA ARG A 332 10.94 -32.83 -18.11
C ARG A 332 9.64 -33.59 -17.84
N PRO A 333 9.30 -33.91 -16.58
CA PRO A 333 7.93 -34.31 -16.28
C PRO A 333 7.04 -33.12 -16.62
N VAL A 334 6.16 -33.32 -17.59
CA VAL A 334 4.97 -32.47 -17.75
C VAL A 334 4.17 -32.71 -16.49
N VAL A 335 4.33 -31.83 -15.49
CA VAL A 335 3.35 -31.72 -14.43
C VAL A 335 2.11 -31.17 -15.12
N GLU A 336 1.18 -32.07 -15.36
CA GLU A 336 -0.18 -31.77 -15.73
C GLU A 336 -0.76 -30.91 -14.61
N ASN A 337 -0.63 -29.60 -14.77
CA ASN A 337 -1.28 -28.61 -13.93
C ASN A 337 -2.78 -28.74 -14.21
N SER A 338 -3.40 -29.71 -13.54
CA SER A 338 -4.83 -29.67 -13.29
C SER A 338 -5.07 -28.40 -12.50
N ASN A 339 -5.49 -27.34 -13.21
CA ASN A 339 -5.97 -26.12 -12.60
C ASN A 339 -7.14 -26.48 -11.68
N ARG A 340 -6.85 -26.74 -10.40
CA ARG A 340 -7.85 -26.73 -9.33
C ARG A 340 -8.23 -25.28 -9.10
N TYR A 341 -9.27 -24.84 -9.80
CA TYR A 341 -9.96 -23.61 -9.43
C TYR A 341 -10.55 -23.80 -8.03
N VAL A 342 -10.10 -22.99 -7.07
CA VAL A 342 -10.77 -22.85 -5.78
C VAL A 342 -11.95 -21.91 -6.00
N ARG A 343 -13.15 -22.45 -5.88
CA ARG A 343 -14.40 -21.67 -5.97
C ARG A 343 -14.55 -20.83 -4.71
N VAL A 344 -14.09 -19.58 -4.74
CA VAL A 344 -14.37 -18.61 -3.68
C VAL A 344 -15.78 -18.06 -3.86
N GLY A 345 -16.72 -18.63 -3.11
CA GLY A 345 -18.13 -18.26 -3.18
C GLY A 345 -18.97 -19.22 -2.35
N GLY A 346 -18.99 -19.00 -1.04
CA GLY A 346 -19.78 -19.78 -0.10
C GLY A 346 -19.34 -19.50 1.32
N GLY A 347 -19.96 -18.51 1.96
CA GLY A 347 -19.76 -18.26 3.37
C GLY A 347 -20.25 -19.44 4.24
N GLY A 348 -19.57 -19.64 5.37
CA GLY A 348 -20.19 -20.21 6.56
C GLY A 348 -20.34 -21.73 6.64
N ARG A 349 -19.40 -22.51 6.11
CA ARG A 349 -19.28 -23.93 6.51
C ARG A 349 -17.82 -24.32 6.63
N GLY A 350 -17.39 -24.65 7.84
CA GLY A 350 -16.06 -25.19 8.13
C GLY A 350 -15.74 -26.37 7.23
N HIS A 351 -14.52 -26.39 6.71
CA HIS A 351 -14.03 -27.47 5.86
C HIS A 351 -13.79 -28.73 6.71
N PRO A 352 -14.17 -29.95 6.25
CA PRO A 352 -13.72 -31.17 6.89
C PRO A 352 -12.19 -31.28 6.75
N ALA A 353 -11.54 -31.80 7.79
CA ALA A 353 -10.08 -31.88 7.93
C ALA A 353 -9.38 -32.38 6.65
N ASP A 354 -8.39 -31.61 6.20
CA ASP A 354 -7.57 -31.92 5.03
C ASP A 354 -6.84 -33.26 5.20
N SER A 355 -7.13 -34.21 4.32
CA SER A 355 -6.52 -35.55 4.25
C SER A 355 -5.22 -35.51 3.42
N GLY A 356 -4.29 -34.63 3.83
CA GLY A 356 -2.96 -34.52 3.22
C GLY A 356 -1.93 -35.47 3.86
N PRO A 357 -0.81 -35.78 3.18
CA PRO A 357 0.29 -36.55 3.77
C PRO A 357 0.81 -35.87 5.05
N PRO A 358 1.28 -36.63 6.06
CA PRO A 358 1.47 -36.17 7.45
C PRO A 358 2.57 -35.10 7.72
N GLN A 359 3.02 -34.36 6.71
CA GLN A 359 4.03 -33.29 6.82
C GLN A 359 3.83 -32.14 5.80
N SER A 360 2.63 -31.99 5.24
CA SER A 360 2.34 -30.91 4.28
C SER A 360 2.43 -29.52 4.91
N LEU A 361 3.03 -28.56 4.19
CA LEU A 361 3.08 -27.14 4.56
C LEU A 361 1.71 -26.55 4.89
N SER A 362 0.64 -27.05 4.26
CA SER A 362 -0.74 -26.63 4.56
C SER A 362 -1.15 -26.93 6.01
N GLN A 363 -0.70 -28.06 6.56
CA GLN A 363 -0.98 -28.45 7.94
C GLN A 363 -0.15 -27.62 8.93
N SER A 364 1.09 -27.28 8.59
CA SER A 364 1.92 -26.37 9.39
C SER A 364 1.35 -24.96 9.42
N VAL A 365 0.85 -24.45 8.29
CA VAL A 365 0.16 -23.15 8.24
C VAL A 365 -1.17 -23.19 9.00
N GLY A 366 -1.92 -24.29 8.91
CA GLY A 366 -3.12 -24.51 9.73
C GLY A 366 -2.81 -24.49 11.22
N GLN A 367 -1.77 -25.19 11.65
CA GLN A 367 -1.31 -25.18 13.05
C GLN A 367 -0.81 -23.81 13.50
N MET A 368 -0.11 -23.05 12.65
CA MET A 368 0.32 -21.68 12.98
C MET A 368 -0.86 -20.70 13.06
N ALA A 369 -1.89 -20.87 12.23
CA ALA A 369 -3.11 -20.07 12.30
C ALA A 369 -3.90 -20.39 13.58
N GLU A 370 -3.97 -21.66 13.96
CA GLU A 370 -4.65 -22.10 15.18
C GLU A 370 -3.87 -21.71 16.45
N GLN A 371 -2.54 -21.76 16.43
CA GLN A 371 -1.68 -21.23 17.49
C GLN A 371 -1.78 -19.70 17.60
N SER A 372 -1.91 -18.97 16.49
CA SER A 372 -2.18 -17.53 16.54
C SER A 372 -3.56 -17.23 17.13
N ALA A 373 -4.58 -18.02 16.78
CA ALA A 373 -5.92 -17.87 17.32
C ALA A 373 -5.97 -18.19 18.83
N GLN A 374 -5.25 -19.22 19.28
CA GLN A 374 -5.14 -19.57 20.70
C GLN A 374 -4.29 -18.56 21.50
N ALA A 375 -3.20 -18.05 20.92
CA ALA A 375 -2.39 -16.98 21.54
C ALA A 375 -3.18 -15.67 21.69
N SER A 376 -4.11 -15.36 20.79
CA SER A 376 -5.05 -14.24 20.94
C SER A 376 -6.19 -14.50 21.94
N GLY A 377 -6.40 -15.75 22.36
CA GLY A 377 -7.40 -16.13 23.37
C GLY A 377 -6.89 -16.04 24.82
N GLU A 378 -5.64 -16.43 25.08
CA GLU A 378 -5.06 -16.41 26.44
C GLU A 378 -4.48 -15.04 26.85
N SER A 379 -4.15 -14.17 25.90
CA SER A 379 -3.69 -12.80 26.18
C SER A 379 -4.84 -11.80 26.44
N ALA A 380 -6.10 -12.26 26.38
CA ALA A 380 -7.28 -11.43 26.60
C ALA A 380 -7.78 -11.39 28.06
N GLN A 381 -7.19 -12.15 28.99
CA GLN A 381 -7.69 -12.24 30.37
C GLN A 381 -6.82 -11.55 31.43
N GLU A 382 -5.64 -11.02 31.08
CA GLU A 382 -4.76 -10.32 32.03
C GLU A 382 -4.53 -8.83 31.75
N ASN A 383 -5.10 -8.26 30.67
CA ASN A 383 -4.86 -6.86 30.29
C ASN A 383 -6.11 -5.95 30.39
N LEU A 384 -7.09 -6.30 31.22
CA LEU A 384 -8.35 -5.57 31.38
C LEU A 384 -8.35 -4.50 32.49
N GLN A 385 -7.19 -4.07 32.98
CA GLN A 385 -7.13 -3.06 34.04
C GLN A 385 -6.39 -1.76 33.73
N GLN A 386 -5.76 -1.59 32.58
CA GLN A 386 -5.15 -0.31 32.23
C GLN A 386 -5.46 0.11 30.80
N GLN A 387 -6.01 1.32 30.68
CA GLN A 387 -6.33 2.09 29.47
C GLN A 387 -7.63 1.71 28.73
N LYS A 388 -8.74 2.27 29.24
CA LYS A 388 -9.92 2.60 28.40
C LYS A 388 -9.85 4.07 28.04
N GLU A 389 -9.53 4.38 26.79
CA GLU A 389 -9.89 5.69 26.22
C GLU A 389 -11.40 5.75 26.02
N PRO A 390 -12.05 6.88 26.38
CA PRO A 390 -13.50 7.02 26.26
C PRO A 390 -13.94 7.00 24.80
N VAL A 391 -14.76 6.02 24.41
CA VAL A 391 -15.39 5.98 23.08
C VAL A 391 -16.41 7.12 22.99
N VAL A 392 -16.14 8.08 22.10
CA VAL A 392 -16.97 9.26 21.85
C VAL A 392 -17.92 8.97 20.69
N ARG A 393 -19.21 9.25 20.85
CA ARG A 393 -20.21 9.18 19.76
C ARG A 393 -19.99 10.31 18.76
N GLY A 394 -20.53 10.17 17.55
CA GLY A 394 -20.46 11.19 16.48
C GLY A 394 -20.98 12.60 16.87
N ASP A 395 -21.69 12.71 18.00
CA ASP A 395 -22.21 13.97 18.56
C ASP A 395 -21.29 14.60 19.64
N GLY A 396 -20.09 14.05 19.87
CA GLY A 396 -19.08 14.64 20.76
C GLY A 396 -19.26 14.38 22.27
N THR A 397 -20.35 13.73 22.69
CA THR A 397 -20.54 13.29 24.09
C THR A 397 -19.91 11.92 24.33
N VAL A 398 -19.09 11.81 25.39
CA VAL A 398 -18.49 10.56 25.86
C VAL A 398 -19.58 9.57 26.30
N LEU A 399 -19.58 8.34 25.77
CA LEU A 399 -20.48 7.30 26.29
C LEU A 399 -20.06 6.95 27.73
N GLN A 400 -20.91 7.26 28.70
CA GLN A 400 -20.82 6.65 30.02
C GLN A 400 -21.25 5.19 29.93
N GLU A 401 -20.44 4.29 30.50
CA GLU A 401 -20.77 2.87 30.60
C GLU A 401 -22.09 2.69 31.33
N ARG A 402 -22.99 1.93 30.70
CA ARG A 402 -24.34 1.70 31.19
C ARG A 402 -24.27 0.83 32.46
N GLN A 403 -24.49 1.43 33.63
CA GLN A 403 -24.52 0.72 34.92
C GLN A 403 -25.83 -0.07 35.18
N GLN A 404 -26.77 -0.09 34.23
CA GLN A 404 -28.04 -0.80 34.40
C GLN A 404 -28.02 -2.16 33.69
N PRO A 405 -28.55 -3.22 34.32
CA PRO A 405 -28.61 -4.54 33.72
C PRO A 405 -29.42 -4.51 32.41
N PRO A 406 -29.09 -5.34 31.42
CA PRO A 406 -29.77 -5.37 30.14
C PRO A 406 -31.27 -5.62 30.27
N ASN A 407 -32.07 -4.92 29.46
CA ASN A 407 -33.52 -5.06 29.44
C ASN A 407 -33.92 -6.49 29.01
N PRO A 408 -34.59 -7.29 29.86
CA PRO A 408 -34.88 -8.70 29.60
C PRO A 408 -35.89 -8.91 28.46
N LYS A 409 -36.61 -7.87 28.03
CA LYS A 409 -37.58 -7.96 26.91
C LYS A 409 -36.93 -7.92 25.53
N LYS A 410 -35.62 -7.62 25.44
CA LYS A 410 -34.88 -7.62 24.17
C LYS A 410 -34.10 -8.93 24.05
N LYS A 411 -34.75 -9.97 23.53
CA LYS A 411 -34.11 -11.26 23.26
C LYS A 411 -33.07 -11.04 22.15
N MET A 412 -31.80 -11.11 22.50
CA MET A 412 -30.72 -11.15 21.52
C MET A 412 -30.78 -12.51 20.82
N TRP A 413 -30.53 -12.51 19.52
CA TRP A 413 -30.45 -13.74 18.73
C TRP A 413 -29.13 -14.42 19.04
N ASP A 414 -29.16 -15.49 19.86
CA ASP A 414 -27.99 -16.32 20.15
C ASP A 414 -27.90 -17.45 19.12
N GLU A 415 -27.03 -17.26 18.15
CA GLU A 415 -26.83 -18.18 17.02
C GLU A 415 -26.52 -19.61 17.47
N SER A 416 -25.77 -19.78 18.57
CA SER A 416 -25.41 -21.07 19.14
C SER A 416 -26.60 -21.82 19.77
N VAL A 417 -27.54 -21.09 20.36
CA VAL A 417 -28.74 -21.69 21.00
C VAL A 417 -29.75 -22.07 19.92
N GLU A 418 -29.87 -21.26 18.88
CA GLU A 418 -30.78 -21.53 17.76
C GLU A 418 -30.26 -22.65 16.85
N SER A 419 -28.94 -22.74 16.63
CA SER A 419 -28.33 -23.84 15.88
C SER A 419 -28.50 -25.18 16.58
N ALA A 420 -28.28 -25.25 17.90
CA ALA A 420 -28.50 -26.47 18.69
C ALA A 420 -29.96 -26.93 18.63
N LYS A 421 -30.91 -25.98 18.69
CA LYS A 421 -32.33 -26.28 18.59
C LYS A 421 -32.75 -26.78 17.20
N LEU A 422 -32.12 -26.27 16.14
CA LEU A 422 -32.31 -26.75 14.77
C LEU A 422 -31.71 -28.14 14.57
N GLU A 423 -30.59 -28.46 15.21
CA GLU A 423 -29.98 -29.79 15.17
C GLU A 423 -30.84 -30.83 15.91
N GLU A 424 -31.39 -30.48 17.08
CA GLU A 424 -32.33 -31.34 17.81
C GLU A 424 -33.61 -31.61 17.00
N GLN A 425 -34.11 -30.64 16.24
CA GLN A 425 -35.29 -30.82 15.39
C GLN A 425 -35.03 -31.72 14.17
N LYS A 426 -33.79 -31.80 13.68
CA LYS A 426 -33.45 -32.63 12.51
C LYS A 426 -33.23 -34.11 12.87
N GLN A 427 -32.77 -34.41 14.08
CA GLN A 427 -32.54 -35.79 14.54
C GLN A 427 -33.77 -36.73 14.48
N PRO A 428 -35.00 -36.32 14.84
CA PRO A 428 -36.16 -37.20 14.74
C PRO A 428 -36.61 -37.44 13.29
N GLU A 429 -36.37 -36.51 12.37
CA GLU A 429 -36.67 -36.70 10.94
C GLU A 429 -35.70 -37.71 10.30
N GLU A 430 -34.41 -37.61 10.58
CA GLU A 430 -33.42 -38.59 10.12
C GLU A 430 -33.68 -40.00 10.71
N LYS A 431 -34.11 -40.09 11.97
CA LYS A 431 -34.49 -41.39 12.56
C LYS A 431 -35.74 -41.99 11.92
N LYS A 432 -36.70 -41.17 11.48
CA LYS A 432 -37.89 -41.63 10.75
C LYS A 432 -37.53 -42.05 9.31
N GLU A 433 -36.64 -41.35 8.63
CA GLU A 433 -36.14 -41.75 7.31
C GLU A 433 -35.34 -43.05 7.36
N ARG A 434 -34.50 -43.24 8.39
CA ARG A 434 -33.75 -44.50 8.55
C ARG A 434 -34.68 -45.69 8.80
N ARG A 435 -35.68 -45.56 9.67
CA ARG A 435 -36.67 -46.62 9.90
C ARG A 435 -37.44 -47.02 8.64
N LYS A 436 -37.78 -46.06 7.78
CA LYS A 436 -38.45 -46.34 6.49
C LYS A 436 -37.57 -47.05 5.47
N ARG A 437 -36.24 -46.96 5.58
CA ARG A 437 -35.30 -47.68 4.70
C ARG A 437 -35.07 -49.12 5.12
N ASP A 438 -35.25 -49.44 6.40
CA ASP A 438 -35.06 -50.81 6.91
C ASP A 438 -36.34 -51.68 6.77
N GLU A 439 -37.47 -51.08 6.36
CA GLU A 439 -38.76 -51.77 6.13
C GLU A 439 -39.05 -52.08 4.64
N LEU A 440 -38.06 -51.92 3.75
CA LEU A 440 -38.07 -52.28 2.32
C LEU A 440 -36.97 -53.31 2.05
#